data_AF-A0A951W7B1-F1
#
_entry.id   AF-A0A951W7B1-F1
#
_cell.length_a   1.000
_cell.length_b   1.000
_cell.length_c   1.000
_cell.angle_alpha   90.00
_cell.angle_beta   90.00
_cell.angle_gamma   90.00
#
_symmetry.space_group_name_H-M   'P 1'
#
loop_
_entity.id
_entity.type
_entity.pdbx_description
1 polymer ?
#
loop_
_entity_poly.entity_id
_entity_poly.type
_entity_poly.pdbx_seq_one_letter_code
_entity_poly.pdbx_strand_id
1 'polypeptide(L)'
;MSSEETLRRLRKDLDKVIARTEEISRRLKEMDELDGAAARVCEEVAPAADSQGEVPPLEQETPPAEPVRIMPLPFPAQPAEAPDRGAVPENSLWRTIAGHPAGRFLRGRAEEIRQRTRELGWEVLLGTYMLPRVAVACIAIAVVFFLTLAIERWGAHWMPHLRVGIGYAVSAGLLWLGWRSEKKFAGLARVLYGGGFAVMYFVTFATHYVRYAQVFQSAVPTLLLLVALVATWAVVAQIRQSKIIAALVTGLGHLTVLLSVLTLAPPGPFPILGIVVLSAGSAFFLLRNHWYHVAALGLAGSYLNDFVALGHGRTGDPKLDFTGAMGALVLFFLIFALAELFSPEGLRRRGVPVWFRNVFVAANTFAFYSLGAVVVGHFTFTAERLYLFQFSLGAALMLIGLGYKLWRADDPLYNIYFLKSLSFVTLSLATRFSGDALSACLAVETVALLISAWRSRLIVVRIFAFGVAGLAFVQSLNTAFLTAFGADLSALFDGARLILTTVPYDSPEYAAGAARALIGVAAFLSCSLLYQRIHWRLISPASAPFKPQTNLLLWQLDLVSEPPASESEAKKTLNPDISP
;
A
#
# COMPACT_ATOMS: atom_id res chain seq x y z
N MET A 1 -40.13 -12.57 -15.67
CA MET A 1 -39.69 -12.57 -17.07
C MET A 1 -39.80 -14.00 -17.59
N SER A 2 -40.51 -14.20 -18.70
CA SER A 2 -40.73 -15.52 -19.29
C SER A 2 -39.41 -16.11 -19.81
N SER A 3 -39.21 -17.43 -19.69
CA SER A 3 -38.04 -18.17 -20.21
C SER A 3 -37.76 -17.85 -21.69
N GLU A 4 -38.82 -17.62 -22.46
CA GLU A 4 -38.79 -17.27 -23.88
C GLU A 4 -38.17 -15.89 -24.16
N GLU A 5 -38.38 -14.96 -23.23
CA GLU A 5 -37.88 -13.59 -23.30
C GLU A 5 -36.37 -13.54 -22.99
N THR A 6 -35.91 -14.41 -22.09
CA THR A 6 -34.50 -14.63 -21.79
C THR A 6 -33.76 -15.26 -22.97
N LEU A 7 -34.37 -16.25 -23.64
CA LEU A 7 -33.80 -16.87 -24.84
C LEU A 7 -33.70 -15.90 -26.02
N ARG A 8 -34.72 -15.05 -26.23
CA ARG A 8 -34.65 -13.99 -27.25
C ARG A 8 -33.55 -12.96 -26.96
N ARG A 9 -33.35 -12.57 -25.69
CA ARG A 9 -32.26 -11.67 -25.30
C ARG A 9 -30.89 -12.32 -25.51
N LEU A 10 -30.71 -13.57 -25.11
CA LEU A 10 -29.48 -14.33 -25.32
C LEU A 10 -29.12 -14.47 -26.80
N ARG A 11 -30.10 -14.76 -27.66
CA ARG A 11 -29.88 -14.83 -29.11
C ARG A 11 -29.43 -13.49 -29.67
N LYS A 12 -30.10 -12.41 -29.27
CA LYS A 12 -29.76 -11.04 -29.71
C LYS A 12 -28.38 -10.60 -29.24
N ASP A 13 -27.96 -11.01 -28.05
CA ASP A 13 -26.63 -10.72 -27.53
C ASP A 13 -25.55 -11.56 -28.22
N LEU A 14 -25.86 -12.82 -28.58
CA LEU A 14 -24.95 -13.67 -29.35
C LEU A 14 -24.72 -13.12 -30.77
N ASP A 15 -25.79 -12.70 -31.46
CA ASP A 15 -25.69 -12.10 -32.79
C ASP A 15 -24.84 -10.81 -32.79
N LYS A 16 -24.95 -10.00 -31.72
CA LYS A 16 -24.11 -8.81 -31.53
C LYS A 16 -22.63 -9.15 -31.33
N VAL A 17 -22.35 -10.24 -30.61
CA VAL A 17 -20.96 -10.68 -30.38
C VAL A 17 -20.36 -11.22 -31.67
N ILE A 18 -21.12 -12.00 -32.46
CA ILE A 18 -20.68 -12.51 -33.76
C ILE A 18 -20.34 -11.35 -34.70
N ALA A 19 -21.24 -10.36 -34.83
CA ALA A 19 -21.02 -9.19 -35.67
C ALA A 19 -19.77 -8.37 -35.27
N ARG A 20 -19.53 -8.21 -33.96
CA ARG A 20 -18.31 -7.55 -33.46
C ARG A 20 -17.04 -8.34 -33.76
N THR A 21 -17.13 -9.66 -33.72
CA THR A 21 -15.98 -10.53 -33.97
C THR A 21 -15.60 -10.52 -35.44
N GLU A 22 -16.60 -10.52 -36.33
CA GLU A 22 -16.39 -10.32 -37.78
C GLU A 22 -15.80 -8.95 -38.10
N GLU A 23 -16.27 -7.88 -37.44
CA GLU A 23 -15.70 -6.54 -37.62
C GLU A 23 -14.23 -6.46 -37.18
N ILE A 24 -13.89 -7.07 -36.04
CA ILE A 24 -12.50 -7.13 -35.57
C ILE A 24 -11.64 -7.95 -36.54
N SER A 25 -12.15 -9.09 -37.04
CA SER A 25 -11.42 -9.91 -38.01
C SER A 25 -11.20 -9.16 -39.33
N ARG A 26 -12.16 -8.32 -39.77
CA ARG A 26 -12.01 -7.49 -40.97
C ARG A 26 -10.93 -6.41 -40.78
N ARG A 27 -10.96 -5.71 -39.63
CA ARG A 27 -9.93 -4.70 -39.30
C ARG A 27 -8.53 -5.30 -39.18
N LEU A 28 -8.41 -6.52 -38.67
CA LEU A 28 -7.13 -7.22 -38.62
C LEU A 28 -6.60 -7.56 -40.02
N LYS A 29 -7.47 -7.98 -40.96
CA LYS A 29 -7.08 -8.18 -42.36
C LYS A 29 -6.67 -6.88 -43.04
N GLU A 30 -7.41 -5.80 -42.81
CA GLU A 30 -7.07 -4.46 -43.33
C GLU A 30 -5.71 -3.99 -42.79
N MET A 31 -5.37 -4.29 -41.54
CA MET A 31 -4.05 -3.98 -40.97
C MET A 31 -2.92 -4.82 -41.58
N ASP A 32 -3.14 -6.12 -41.80
CA ASP A 32 -2.15 -7.02 -42.43
C ASP A 32 -1.87 -6.61 -43.89
N GLU A 33 -2.89 -6.16 -44.62
CA GLU A 33 -2.75 -5.62 -45.98
C GLU A 33 -1.98 -4.30 -46.01
N LEU A 34 -2.18 -3.43 -45.00
CA LEU A 34 -1.43 -2.18 -44.86
C LEU A 34 0.04 -2.40 -44.49
N ASP A 35 0.34 -3.37 -43.62
CA ASP A 35 1.70 -3.75 -43.27
C ASP A 35 2.42 -4.43 -44.45
N GLY A 36 1.70 -5.26 -45.23
CA GLY A 36 2.20 -5.84 -46.48
C GLY A 36 2.48 -4.81 -47.57
N ALA A 37 1.63 -3.78 -47.70
CA ALA A 37 1.85 -2.67 -48.62
C ALA A 37 3.03 -1.79 -48.20
N ALA A 38 3.19 -1.53 -46.90
CA ALA A 38 4.34 -0.81 -46.35
C ALA A 38 5.66 -1.55 -46.57
N ALA A 39 5.67 -2.88 -46.49
CA ALA A 39 6.85 -3.70 -46.77
C ALA A 39 7.29 -3.62 -48.24
N ARG A 40 6.34 -3.61 -49.19
CA ARG A 40 6.64 -3.49 -50.63
C ARG A 40 7.21 -2.12 -51.01
N VAL A 41 6.74 -1.05 -50.36
CA VAL A 41 7.27 0.32 -50.55
C VAL A 41 8.69 0.46 -49.99
N CYS A 42 9.07 -0.33 -48.98
CA CYS A 42 10.44 -0.35 -48.46
C CYS A 42 11.42 -1.13 -49.35
N GLU A 43 10.96 -2.08 -50.15
CA GLU A 43 11.81 -2.89 -51.04
C GLU A 43 12.13 -2.16 -52.36
N GLU A 44 11.26 -1.26 -52.82
CA GLU A 44 11.41 -0.51 -54.07
C GLU A 44 12.37 0.72 -53.98
N VAL A 45 12.89 1.06 -52.78
CA VAL A 45 13.68 2.29 -52.54
C VAL A 45 15.17 2.02 -52.24
N ALA A 46 15.68 0.80 -52.37
CA ALA A 46 17.11 0.52 -52.20
C ALA A 46 17.88 0.60 -53.55
N PRO A 47 18.88 1.50 -53.71
CA PRO A 47 19.71 1.50 -54.91
C PRO A 47 20.83 0.45 -54.81
N ALA A 48 21.08 -0.21 -55.95
CA ALA A 48 22.11 -1.20 -56.17
C ALA A 48 23.54 -0.63 -56.10
N ALA A 49 24.47 -1.40 -55.52
CA ALA A 49 25.91 -1.31 -55.77
C ALA A 49 26.57 -2.69 -55.59
N ASP A 50 26.99 -3.25 -56.73
CA ASP A 50 28.04 -4.26 -56.98
C ASP A 50 29.38 -3.95 -56.25
N SER A 51 30.42 -4.79 -56.13
CA SER A 51 30.70 -6.24 -56.27
C SER A 51 32.21 -6.46 -55.94
N GLN A 52 32.60 -7.71 -55.62
CA GLN A 52 33.92 -8.37 -55.80
C GLN A 52 35.14 -8.21 -54.83
N GLY A 53 35.69 -9.39 -54.47
CA GLY A 53 37.12 -9.75 -54.23
C GLY A 53 37.65 -9.64 -52.78
N GLU A 54 38.47 -10.50 -52.17
CA GLU A 54 39.11 -11.80 -52.48
C GLU A 54 39.85 -12.30 -51.19
N VAL A 55 39.55 -13.53 -50.73
CA VAL A 55 40.28 -14.65 -50.03
C VAL A 55 41.80 -14.43 -49.74
N PRO A 56 42.54 -14.99 -48.70
CA PRO A 56 42.35 -16.24 -47.91
C PRO A 56 42.82 -16.28 -46.41
N PRO A 57 42.77 -17.45 -45.72
CA PRO A 57 42.76 -17.63 -44.24
C PRO A 57 44.10 -18.08 -43.63
N LEU A 58 44.20 -18.04 -42.30
CA LEU A 58 45.25 -18.74 -41.55
C LEU A 58 44.69 -19.58 -40.40
N GLU A 59 45.02 -20.86 -40.52
CA GLU A 59 44.89 -22.01 -39.62
C GLU A 59 45.77 -21.91 -38.37
N GLN A 60 45.34 -22.57 -37.28
CA GLN A 60 46.12 -23.49 -36.42
C GLN A 60 45.29 -23.77 -35.15
N GLU A 61 44.61 -24.91 -35.07
CA GLU A 61 45.07 -26.23 -34.59
C GLU A 61 44.90 -26.46 -33.07
N THR A 62 44.04 -27.44 -32.80
CA THR A 62 43.67 -28.27 -31.63
C THR A 62 44.86 -28.86 -30.83
N PRO A 63 44.72 -29.58 -29.66
CA PRO A 63 43.67 -30.57 -29.35
C PRO A 63 43.37 -30.81 -27.83
N PRO A 64 42.90 -31.99 -27.33
CA PRO A 64 41.56 -32.16 -26.73
C PRO A 64 41.59 -32.61 -25.24
N ALA A 65 40.44 -32.58 -24.56
CA ALA A 65 40.22 -33.36 -23.34
C ALA A 65 38.73 -33.71 -23.14
N GLU A 66 38.37 -34.96 -23.45
CA GLU A 66 37.23 -35.67 -22.85
C GLU A 66 37.59 -36.12 -21.41
N PRO A 67 36.68 -36.72 -20.61
CA PRO A 67 35.29 -36.39 -20.31
C PRO A 67 35.06 -36.37 -18.77
N VAL A 68 34.06 -35.65 -18.24
CA VAL A 68 33.52 -35.98 -16.89
C VAL A 68 32.00 -36.07 -16.95
N ARG A 69 31.55 -37.33 -16.99
CA ARG A 69 30.18 -37.77 -16.79
C ARG A 69 29.88 -37.69 -15.29
N ILE A 70 29.04 -36.73 -14.88
CA ILE A 70 28.45 -36.76 -13.53
C ILE A 70 27.02 -37.29 -13.67
N MET A 71 26.82 -38.51 -13.16
CA MET A 71 25.53 -39.17 -13.03
C MET A 71 24.74 -38.49 -11.89
N PRO A 72 23.45 -38.13 -12.07
CA PRO A 72 22.60 -37.74 -10.95
C PRO A 72 22.24 -38.98 -10.13
N LEU A 73 22.53 -38.93 -8.83
CA LEU A 73 22.06 -39.91 -7.84
C LEU A 73 20.52 -39.88 -7.73
N PRO A 74 19.88 -41.03 -7.46
CA PRO A 74 18.43 -41.19 -7.53
C PRO A 74 17.74 -40.61 -6.30
N PHE A 75 16.79 -39.69 -6.51
CA PHE A 75 15.82 -39.35 -5.48
C PHE A 75 14.75 -40.46 -5.40
N PRO A 76 14.36 -40.89 -4.19
CA PRO A 76 13.49 -42.04 -3.97
C PRO A 76 12.05 -41.80 -4.44
N ALA A 77 11.44 -42.93 -4.81
CA ALA A 77 10.13 -43.10 -5.41
C ALA A 77 8.99 -42.32 -4.73
N GLN A 78 8.16 -41.71 -5.59
CA GLN A 78 6.79 -41.35 -5.26
C GLN A 78 6.01 -42.61 -4.84
N PRO A 79 5.30 -42.60 -3.71
CA PRO A 79 4.28 -43.61 -3.46
C PRO A 79 3.11 -43.43 -4.41
N ALA A 80 2.66 -44.57 -4.93
CA ALA A 80 1.61 -44.76 -5.92
C ALA A 80 0.23 -44.23 -5.52
N GLU A 81 -0.61 -44.14 -6.55
CA GLU A 81 -2.03 -43.77 -6.59
C GLU A 81 -2.91 -44.36 -5.47
N ALA A 82 -3.89 -43.55 -5.07
CA ALA A 82 -5.17 -44.01 -4.52
C ALA A 82 -6.31 -43.16 -5.14
N PRO A 83 -7.52 -43.72 -5.27
CA PRO A 83 -8.31 -43.68 -6.49
C PRO A 83 -9.32 -42.52 -6.58
N ASP A 84 -9.66 -42.23 -7.83
CA ASP A 84 -10.90 -41.68 -8.39
C ASP A 84 -11.95 -41.13 -7.38
N ARG A 85 -12.10 -39.80 -7.35
CA ARG A 85 -13.27 -39.13 -6.79
C ARG A 85 -13.92 -38.26 -7.87
N GLY A 86 -14.91 -38.87 -8.52
CA GLY A 86 -16.18 -38.25 -8.87
C GLY A 86 -16.12 -37.00 -9.73
N ALA A 87 -16.18 -37.21 -11.05
CA ALA A 87 -16.47 -36.16 -12.02
C ALA A 87 -17.77 -35.41 -11.67
N VAL A 88 -17.64 -34.12 -11.34
CA VAL A 88 -18.74 -33.15 -11.45
C VAL A 88 -18.92 -32.85 -12.96
N PRO A 89 -20.14 -32.80 -13.50
CA PRO A 89 -20.36 -32.64 -14.94
C PRO A 89 -19.96 -31.23 -15.40
N GLU A 90 -18.71 -31.13 -15.83
CA GLU A 90 -18.12 -29.92 -16.41
C GLU A 90 -18.65 -29.76 -17.84
N ASN A 91 -19.59 -28.82 -18.00
CA ASN A 91 -20.00 -28.13 -19.24
C ASN A 91 -19.47 -28.74 -20.55
N SER A 92 -20.34 -29.49 -21.23
CA SER A 92 -20.13 -30.07 -22.57
C SER A 92 -19.78 -29.04 -23.66
N LEU A 93 -20.08 -27.75 -23.46
CA LEU A 93 -19.76 -26.68 -24.41
C LEU A 93 -18.24 -26.39 -24.51
N TRP A 94 -17.50 -26.45 -23.41
CA TRP A 94 -16.06 -26.15 -23.42
C TRP A 94 -15.25 -27.27 -24.09
N ARG A 95 -15.73 -28.53 -24.00
CA ARG A 95 -15.10 -29.68 -24.65
C ARG A 95 -15.27 -29.63 -26.17
N THR A 96 -16.42 -29.16 -26.66
CA THR A 96 -16.67 -28.98 -28.10
C THR A 96 -15.86 -27.83 -28.70
N ILE A 97 -15.64 -26.75 -27.95
CA ILE A 97 -14.78 -25.62 -28.39
C ILE A 97 -13.29 -25.99 -28.29
N ALA A 98 -12.89 -26.76 -27.27
CA ALA A 98 -11.51 -27.20 -27.09
C ALA A 98 -11.06 -28.30 -28.08
N GLY A 99 -12.01 -29.03 -28.70
CA GLY A 99 -11.74 -30.06 -29.70
C GLY A 99 -11.47 -29.54 -31.11
N HIS A 100 -11.77 -28.26 -31.39
CA HIS A 100 -11.62 -27.67 -32.73
C HIS A 100 -10.12 -27.64 -33.13
N PRO A 101 -9.75 -28.01 -34.37
CA PRO A 101 -8.34 -28.05 -34.81
C PRO A 101 -7.62 -26.69 -34.64
N ALA A 102 -8.35 -25.58 -34.77
CA ALA A 102 -7.85 -24.23 -34.49
C ALA A 102 -7.45 -24.01 -33.02
N GLY A 103 -8.16 -24.60 -32.05
CA GLY A 103 -7.86 -24.47 -30.63
C GLY A 103 -6.59 -25.24 -30.22
N ARG A 104 -6.37 -26.42 -30.81
CA ARG A 104 -5.12 -27.19 -30.63
C ARG A 104 -3.92 -26.50 -31.28
N PHE A 105 -4.09 -25.93 -32.46
CA PHE A 105 -3.06 -25.15 -33.15
C PHE A 105 -2.66 -23.90 -32.35
N LEU A 106 -3.63 -23.14 -31.86
CA LEU A 106 -3.37 -21.96 -31.02
C LEU A 106 -2.74 -22.31 -29.69
N ARG A 107 -3.10 -23.45 -29.08
CA ARG A 107 -2.52 -23.92 -27.83
C ARG A 107 -1.06 -24.37 -28.01
N GLY A 108 -0.78 -25.13 -29.07
CA GLY A 108 0.59 -25.52 -29.42
C GLY A 108 1.47 -24.30 -29.74
N ARG A 109 0.95 -23.34 -30.51
CA ARG A 109 1.67 -22.10 -30.85
C ARG A 109 1.84 -21.18 -29.64
N ALA A 110 0.88 -21.15 -28.71
CA ALA A 110 1.01 -20.40 -27.45
C ALA A 110 2.01 -21.06 -26.48
N GLU A 111 2.07 -22.40 -26.44
CA GLU A 111 3.06 -23.14 -25.66
C GLU A 111 4.47 -22.98 -26.24
N GLU A 112 4.60 -23.00 -27.57
CA GLU A 112 5.86 -22.76 -28.27
C GLU A 112 6.36 -21.32 -28.07
N ILE A 113 5.49 -20.31 -28.18
CA ILE A 113 5.83 -18.92 -27.83
C ILE A 113 6.21 -18.83 -26.36
N ARG A 114 5.48 -19.48 -25.45
CA ARG A 114 5.76 -19.46 -24.01
C ARG A 114 7.08 -20.15 -23.66
N GLN A 115 7.45 -21.23 -24.35
CA GLN A 115 8.75 -21.89 -24.22
C GLN A 115 9.87 -20.99 -24.77
N ARG A 116 9.71 -20.43 -25.98
CA ARG A 116 10.67 -19.46 -26.53
C ARG A 116 10.87 -18.25 -25.62
N THR A 117 9.80 -17.71 -25.04
CA THR A 117 9.87 -16.55 -24.13
C THR A 117 10.51 -16.92 -22.79
N ARG A 118 10.45 -18.19 -22.38
CA ARG A 118 11.07 -18.71 -21.16
C ARG A 118 12.58 -18.97 -21.34
N GLU A 119 12.98 -19.42 -22.53
CA GLU A 119 14.40 -19.62 -22.90
C GLU A 119 15.10 -18.30 -23.23
N LEU A 120 14.40 -17.34 -23.86
CA LEU A 120 14.88 -15.98 -24.11
C LEU A 120 14.66 -15.01 -22.93
N GLY A 121 14.25 -15.54 -21.77
CA GLY A 121 13.77 -14.73 -20.64
C GLY A 121 14.81 -13.76 -20.09
N TRP A 122 16.10 -14.11 -20.15
CA TRP A 122 17.19 -13.23 -19.73
C TRP A 122 17.62 -12.26 -20.83
N GLU A 123 17.78 -12.72 -22.07
CA GLU A 123 18.21 -11.86 -23.19
C GLU A 123 17.17 -10.82 -23.59
N VAL A 124 15.87 -11.15 -23.54
CA VAL A 124 14.78 -10.21 -23.83
C VAL A 124 14.62 -9.20 -22.69
N LEU A 125 14.75 -9.61 -21.43
CA LEU A 125 14.71 -8.70 -20.29
C LEU A 125 15.94 -7.76 -20.29
N LEU A 126 17.10 -8.31 -20.62
CA LEU A 126 18.35 -7.56 -20.75
C LEU A 126 18.27 -6.59 -21.93
N GLY A 127 17.88 -7.05 -23.11
CA GLY A 127 17.84 -6.26 -24.35
C GLY A 127 16.70 -5.24 -24.43
N THR A 128 15.49 -5.60 -23.95
CA THR A 128 14.29 -4.77 -24.14
C THR A 128 14.04 -3.84 -22.96
N TYR A 129 14.41 -4.24 -21.74
CA TYR A 129 14.09 -3.50 -20.51
C TYR A 129 15.31 -2.89 -19.83
N MET A 130 16.44 -3.60 -19.76
CA MET A 130 17.65 -3.11 -19.07
C MET A 130 18.55 -2.29 -19.99
N LEU A 131 18.81 -2.72 -21.21
CA LEU A 131 19.75 -2.07 -22.14
C LEU A 131 19.39 -0.60 -22.41
N PRO A 132 18.12 -0.24 -22.69
CA PRO A 132 17.77 1.16 -22.91
C PRO A 132 17.95 2.02 -21.65
N ARG A 133 17.73 1.43 -20.46
CA ARG A 133 17.91 2.13 -19.17
C ARG A 133 19.38 2.32 -18.83
N VAL A 134 20.18 1.27 -19.03
CA VAL A 134 21.63 1.28 -18.84
C VAL A 134 22.31 2.19 -19.87
N ALA A 135 21.90 2.16 -21.14
CA ALA A 135 22.45 3.02 -22.18
C ALA A 135 22.20 4.51 -21.86
N VAL A 136 21.00 4.88 -21.42
CA VAL A 136 20.71 6.26 -20.99
C VAL A 136 21.55 6.63 -19.76
N ALA A 137 21.70 5.73 -18.78
CA ALA A 137 22.55 5.97 -17.62
C ALA A 137 24.03 6.13 -18.01
N CYS A 138 24.55 5.25 -18.88
CA CYS A 138 25.92 5.31 -19.39
C CYS A 138 26.17 6.55 -20.23
N ILE A 139 25.24 6.99 -21.07
CA ILE A 139 25.35 8.25 -21.83
C ILE A 139 25.36 9.44 -20.88
N ALA A 140 24.49 9.45 -19.87
CA ALA A 140 24.48 10.52 -18.87
C ALA A 140 25.80 10.57 -18.08
N ILE A 141 26.32 9.42 -17.64
CA ILE A 141 27.63 9.31 -16.97
C ILE A 141 28.75 9.75 -17.91
N ALA A 142 28.76 9.28 -19.16
CA ALA A 142 29.78 9.62 -20.15
C ALA A 142 29.80 11.12 -20.43
N VAL A 143 28.65 11.78 -20.51
CA VAL A 143 28.56 13.23 -20.67
C VAL A 143 29.12 13.96 -19.45
N VAL A 144 28.75 13.56 -18.23
CA VAL A 144 29.27 14.17 -17.00
C VAL A 144 30.79 13.98 -16.88
N PHE A 145 31.30 12.78 -17.16
CA PHE A 145 32.73 12.48 -17.16
C PHE A 145 33.48 13.24 -18.25
N PHE A 146 32.96 13.24 -19.49
CA PHE A 146 33.54 13.97 -20.62
C PHE A 146 33.65 15.47 -20.32
N LEU A 147 32.64 16.04 -19.68
CA LEU A 147 32.65 17.43 -19.23
C LEU A 147 33.66 17.68 -18.11
N THR A 148 33.78 16.74 -17.17
CA THR A 148 34.75 16.85 -16.07
C THR A 148 36.18 16.82 -16.62
N LEU A 149 36.47 15.87 -17.53
CA LEU A 149 37.75 15.71 -18.22
C LEU A 149 38.11 16.88 -19.14
N ALA A 150 37.14 17.41 -19.90
CA ALA A 150 37.36 18.57 -20.76
C ALA A 150 37.73 19.82 -19.95
N ILE A 151 37.22 19.95 -18.72
CA ILE A 151 37.42 21.12 -17.86
C ILE A 151 38.72 21.03 -17.05
N GLU A 152 39.12 19.84 -16.58
CA GLU A 152 40.46 19.63 -15.98
C GLU A 152 41.57 20.03 -16.97
N ARG A 153 41.32 19.86 -18.26
CA ARG A 153 42.28 20.19 -19.32
C ARG A 153 42.28 21.66 -19.73
N TRP A 154 41.16 22.39 -19.57
CA TRP A 154 40.98 23.76 -20.12
C TRP A 154 40.71 24.88 -19.10
N GLY A 155 40.85 24.62 -17.79
CA GLY A 155 41.14 25.64 -16.76
C GLY A 155 40.49 27.03 -16.93
N ALA A 156 39.17 27.15 -16.85
CA ALA A 156 38.48 28.43 -17.06
C ALA A 156 37.62 28.86 -15.86
N HIS A 157 37.90 30.04 -15.29
CA HIS A 157 37.20 30.67 -14.17
C HIS A 157 35.68 30.95 -14.40
N TRP A 158 35.14 30.75 -15.61
CA TRP A 158 33.71 30.90 -15.98
C TRP A 158 32.82 29.71 -15.50
N MET A 159 33.24 29.09 -14.41
CA MET A 159 33.17 27.65 -14.15
C MET A 159 31.78 27.10 -13.76
N PRO A 160 30.94 27.75 -12.91
CA PRO A 160 29.68 27.14 -12.45
C PRO A 160 28.51 27.30 -13.43
N HIS A 161 28.37 28.47 -14.06
CA HIS A 161 27.25 28.77 -14.95
C HIS A 161 27.25 27.92 -16.22
N LEU A 162 28.44 27.69 -16.81
CA LEU A 162 28.59 26.84 -17.98
C LEU A 162 28.27 25.37 -17.66
N ARG A 163 28.70 24.86 -16.49
CA ARG A 163 28.38 23.50 -16.04
C ARG A 163 26.88 23.28 -15.89
N VAL A 164 26.19 24.24 -15.27
CA VAL A 164 24.73 24.23 -15.12
C VAL A 164 24.04 24.34 -16.49
N GLY A 165 24.54 25.22 -17.37
CA GLY A 165 24.02 25.39 -18.73
C GLY A 165 24.10 24.12 -19.58
N ILE A 166 25.24 23.43 -19.53
CA ILE A 166 25.41 22.15 -20.25
C ILE A 166 24.52 21.07 -19.64
N GLY A 167 24.41 21.01 -18.30
CA GLY A 167 23.48 20.10 -17.64
C GLY A 167 22.03 20.28 -18.11
N TYR A 168 21.56 21.53 -18.22
CA TYR A 168 20.25 21.82 -18.79
C TYR A 168 20.15 21.48 -20.28
N ALA A 169 21.22 21.68 -21.07
CA ALA A 169 21.25 21.30 -22.49
C ALA A 169 21.13 19.77 -22.67
N VAL A 170 21.79 18.99 -21.81
CA VAL A 170 21.71 17.52 -21.80
C VAL A 170 20.30 17.06 -21.40
N SER A 171 19.74 17.67 -20.34
CA SER A 171 18.35 17.43 -19.96
C SER A 171 17.39 17.73 -21.11
N ALA A 172 17.50 18.91 -21.74
CA ALA A 172 16.68 19.30 -22.87
C ALA A 172 16.84 18.33 -24.06
N GLY A 173 18.07 17.87 -24.33
CA GLY A 173 18.35 16.85 -25.34
C GLY A 173 17.66 15.53 -25.06
N LEU A 174 17.73 15.03 -23.81
CA LEU A 174 17.03 13.81 -23.39
C LEU A 174 15.51 13.95 -23.51
N LEU A 175 14.95 15.08 -23.10
CA LEU A 175 13.52 15.38 -23.20
C LEU A 175 13.06 15.49 -24.65
N TRP A 176 13.85 16.14 -25.50
CA TRP A 176 13.60 16.28 -26.93
C TRP A 176 13.66 14.93 -27.65
N LEU A 177 14.67 14.11 -27.36
CA LEU A 177 14.77 12.74 -27.86
C LEU A 177 13.61 11.87 -27.38
N GLY A 178 13.20 12.02 -26.11
CA GLY A 178 12.03 11.36 -25.55
C GLY A 178 10.76 11.69 -26.31
N TRP A 179 10.53 12.97 -26.58
CA TRP A 179 9.38 13.44 -27.38
C TRP A 179 9.41 12.98 -28.83
N ARG A 180 10.58 13.04 -29.47
CA ARG A 180 10.77 12.60 -30.86
C ARG A 180 10.53 11.10 -31.03
N SER A 181 10.92 10.32 -30.02
CA SER A 181 10.87 8.85 -30.03
C SER A 181 9.55 8.29 -29.52
N GLU A 182 8.69 9.11 -28.89
CA GLU A 182 7.43 8.70 -28.26
C GLU A 182 6.51 7.93 -29.22
N LYS A 183 6.43 8.35 -30.49
CA LYS A 183 5.59 7.71 -31.51
C LYS A 183 6.07 6.31 -31.92
N LYS A 184 7.39 6.06 -31.88
CA LYS A 184 7.99 4.80 -32.36
C LYS A 184 8.33 3.84 -31.22
N PHE A 185 8.78 4.38 -30.08
CA PHE A 185 9.30 3.61 -28.94
C PHE A 185 8.80 4.20 -27.61
N ALA A 186 7.53 3.93 -27.27
CA ALA A 186 6.91 4.46 -26.05
C ALA A 186 7.65 4.05 -24.76
N GLY A 187 8.26 2.85 -24.72
CA GLY A 187 9.07 2.40 -23.59
C GLY A 187 10.33 3.23 -23.39
N LEU A 188 11.09 3.46 -24.47
CA LEU A 188 12.29 4.31 -24.46
C LEU A 188 11.95 5.75 -24.11
N ALA A 189 10.86 6.30 -24.67
CA ALA A 189 10.42 7.65 -24.38
C ALA A 189 10.12 7.87 -22.88
N ARG A 190 9.49 6.90 -22.20
CA ARG A 190 9.26 6.98 -20.74
C ARG A 190 10.56 7.07 -19.95
N VAL A 191 11.58 6.29 -20.34
CA VAL A 191 12.90 6.31 -19.69
C VAL A 191 13.61 7.64 -19.97
N LEU A 192 13.58 8.14 -21.21
CA LEU A 192 14.16 9.42 -21.59
C LEU A 192 13.49 10.61 -20.88
N TYR A 193 12.16 10.60 -20.74
CA TYR A 193 11.44 11.61 -19.96
C TYR A 193 11.82 11.56 -18.48
N GLY A 194 11.85 10.36 -17.88
CA GLY A 194 12.27 10.20 -16.49
C GLY A 194 13.72 10.65 -16.26
N GLY A 195 14.63 10.26 -17.16
CA GLY A 195 16.04 10.63 -17.10
C GLY A 195 16.28 12.12 -17.35
N GLY A 196 15.66 12.70 -18.36
CA GLY A 196 15.72 14.15 -18.62
C GLY A 196 15.19 14.96 -17.45
N PHE A 197 14.05 14.58 -16.88
CA PHE A 197 13.53 15.23 -15.68
C PHE A 197 14.45 15.07 -14.46
N ALA A 198 15.00 13.88 -14.23
CA ALA A 198 15.94 13.63 -13.14
C ALA A 198 17.22 14.44 -13.28
N VAL A 199 17.79 14.51 -14.50
CA VAL A 199 18.96 15.35 -14.79
C VAL A 199 18.62 16.82 -14.58
N MET A 200 17.44 17.28 -15.03
CA MET A 200 17.00 18.66 -14.80
C MET A 200 16.94 18.99 -13.31
N TYR A 201 16.30 18.13 -12.53
CA TYR A 201 16.20 18.28 -11.07
C TYR A 201 17.58 18.28 -10.41
N PHE A 202 18.45 17.35 -10.80
CA PHE A 202 19.81 17.26 -10.27
C PHE A 202 20.66 18.50 -10.60
N VAL A 203 20.56 19.00 -11.83
CA VAL A 203 21.27 20.22 -12.25
C VAL A 203 20.77 21.42 -11.47
N THR A 204 19.45 21.56 -11.27
CA THR A 204 18.89 22.60 -10.40
C THR A 204 19.36 22.41 -8.95
N PHE A 205 19.35 21.21 -8.40
CA PHE A 205 19.88 20.92 -7.06
C PHE A 205 21.36 21.32 -6.93
N ALA A 206 22.16 21.04 -7.97
CA ALA A 206 23.59 21.33 -7.98
C ALA A 206 23.92 22.83 -7.92
N THR A 207 22.98 23.72 -8.27
CA THR A 207 23.22 25.18 -8.25
C THR A 207 23.52 25.76 -6.87
N HIS A 208 23.22 25.02 -5.80
CA HIS A 208 23.60 25.41 -4.43
C HIS A 208 24.33 24.30 -3.67
N TYR A 209 23.85 23.05 -3.77
CA TYR A 209 24.34 21.96 -2.92
C TYR A 209 25.65 21.32 -3.39
N VAL A 210 26.09 21.58 -4.63
CA VAL A 210 27.32 21.00 -5.18
C VAL A 210 28.34 22.11 -5.33
N ARG A 211 29.40 22.08 -4.50
CA ARG A 211 30.48 23.09 -4.46
C ARG A 211 31.04 23.44 -5.85
N TYR A 212 31.16 22.45 -6.72
CA TYR A 212 31.71 22.61 -8.07
C TYR A 212 30.73 23.19 -9.10
N ALA A 213 29.42 23.21 -8.82
CA ALA A 213 28.37 23.75 -9.69
C ALA A 213 27.57 24.87 -9.00
N GLN A 214 28.07 25.37 -7.87
CA GLN A 214 27.41 26.37 -7.05
C GLN A 214 27.34 27.71 -7.79
N VAL A 215 26.13 28.08 -8.19
CA VAL A 215 25.79 29.36 -8.82
C VAL A 215 25.22 30.32 -7.77
N PHE A 216 24.43 29.80 -6.83
CA PHE A 216 23.78 30.61 -5.79
C PHE A 216 24.44 30.39 -4.43
N GLN A 217 24.75 31.50 -3.75
CA GLN A 217 25.29 31.45 -2.39
C GLN A 217 24.22 31.15 -1.33
N SER A 218 22.94 31.42 -1.62
CA SER A 218 21.83 31.08 -0.74
C SER A 218 20.99 29.91 -1.28
N ALA A 219 20.40 29.12 -0.37
CA ALA A 219 19.58 27.96 -0.72
C ALA A 219 18.23 28.35 -1.34
N VAL A 220 17.68 29.51 -0.95
CA VAL A 220 16.34 29.99 -1.34
C VAL A 220 16.09 29.99 -2.86
N PRO A 221 16.92 30.63 -3.71
CA PRO A 221 16.69 30.64 -5.16
C PRO A 221 16.72 29.23 -5.76
N THR A 222 17.59 28.35 -5.27
CA THR A 222 17.65 26.95 -5.72
C THR A 222 16.39 26.19 -5.34
N LEU A 223 15.90 26.34 -4.10
CA LEU A 223 14.65 25.74 -3.65
C LEU A 223 13.44 26.26 -4.45
N LEU A 224 13.37 27.56 -4.74
CA LEU A 224 12.31 28.13 -5.57
C LEU A 224 12.32 27.57 -7.00
N LEU A 225 13.49 27.41 -7.59
CA LEU A 225 13.64 26.77 -8.91
C LEU A 225 13.19 25.31 -8.88
N LEU A 226 13.54 24.55 -7.84
CA LEU A 226 13.07 23.17 -7.67
C LEU A 226 11.54 23.11 -7.52
N VAL A 227 10.94 24.01 -6.74
CA VAL A 227 9.48 24.11 -6.60
C VAL A 227 8.83 24.43 -7.94
N ALA A 228 9.34 25.42 -8.68
CA ALA A 228 8.83 25.78 -10.01
C ALA A 228 8.95 24.62 -11.00
N LEU A 229 10.07 23.89 -10.95
CA LEU A 229 10.31 22.71 -11.76
C LEU A 229 9.28 21.60 -11.44
N VAL A 230 9.12 21.24 -10.17
CA VAL A 230 8.15 20.23 -9.71
C VAL A 230 6.72 20.63 -10.10
N ALA A 231 6.34 21.90 -9.91
CA ALA A 231 5.02 22.41 -10.29
C ALA A 231 4.77 22.31 -11.81
N THR A 232 5.75 22.72 -12.62
CA THR A 232 5.66 22.62 -14.09
C THR A 232 5.47 21.16 -14.52
N TRP A 233 6.24 20.24 -13.93
CA TRP A 233 6.12 18.82 -14.25
C TRP A 233 4.86 18.16 -13.70
N ALA A 234 4.27 18.67 -12.62
CA ALA A 234 2.94 18.25 -12.16
C ALA A 234 1.87 18.57 -13.21
N VAL A 235 1.93 19.76 -13.80
CA VAL A 235 1.04 20.16 -14.90
C VAL A 235 1.27 19.27 -16.13
N VAL A 236 2.52 19.02 -16.51
CA VAL A 236 2.85 18.10 -17.61
C VAL A 236 2.34 16.70 -17.34
N ALA A 237 2.50 16.18 -16.12
CA ALA A 237 2.00 14.86 -15.72
C ALA A 237 0.48 14.75 -15.92
N GLN A 238 -0.24 15.83 -15.59
CA GLN A 238 -1.68 15.91 -15.75
C GLN A 238 -2.11 16.00 -17.22
N ILE A 239 -1.46 16.85 -18.02
CA ILE A 239 -1.76 17.00 -19.46
C ILE A 239 -1.49 15.67 -20.19
N ARG A 240 -0.37 15.03 -19.89
CA ARG A 240 0.07 13.79 -20.53
C ARG A 240 -0.60 12.52 -19.98
N GLN A 241 -1.37 12.63 -18.90
CA GLN A 241 -1.99 11.50 -18.20
C GLN A 241 -0.97 10.39 -17.84
N SER A 242 0.24 10.78 -17.45
CA SER A 242 1.34 9.83 -17.19
C SER A 242 1.52 9.55 -15.70
N LYS A 243 1.15 8.33 -15.29
CA LYS A 243 1.31 7.81 -13.90
C LYS A 243 2.75 7.88 -13.41
N ILE A 244 3.72 7.60 -14.28
CA ILE A 244 5.14 7.56 -13.93
C ILE A 244 5.66 8.96 -13.65
N ILE A 245 5.30 9.93 -14.50
CA ILE A 245 5.70 11.34 -14.29
C ILE A 245 5.07 11.87 -13.01
N ALA A 246 3.79 11.57 -12.76
CA ALA A 246 3.13 11.96 -11.52
C ALA A 246 3.82 11.38 -10.28
N ALA A 247 4.18 10.10 -10.29
CA ALA A 247 4.92 9.48 -9.19
C ALA A 247 6.30 10.12 -8.95
N LEU A 248 7.04 10.41 -10.03
CA LEU A 248 8.33 11.11 -9.95
C LEU A 248 8.19 12.51 -9.37
N VAL A 249 7.19 13.27 -9.84
CA VAL A 249 6.90 14.63 -9.37
C VAL A 249 6.51 14.63 -7.90
N THR A 250 5.66 13.70 -7.46
CA THR A 250 5.28 13.59 -6.04
C THR A 250 6.51 13.24 -5.18
N GLY A 251 7.35 12.29 -5.61
CA GLY A 251 8.57 11.93 -4.88
C GLY A 251 9.58 13.07 -4.81
N LEU A 252 9.89 13.71 -5.94
CA LEU A 252 10.82 14.83 -6.01
C LEU A 252 10.28 16.08 -5.33
N GLY A 253 8.96 16.29 -5.34
CA GLY A 253 8.32 17.34 -4.56
C GLY A 253 8.54 17.15 -3.06
N HIS A 254 8.30 15.94 -2.54
CA HIS A 254 8.60 15.63 -1.15
C HIS A 254 10.09 15.72 -0.81
N LEU A 255 10.98 15.35 -1.73
CA LEU A 255 12.41 15.55 -1.58
C LEU A 255 12.79 17.04 -1.52
N THR A 256 12.16 17.88 -2.35
CA THR A 256 12.39 19.33 -2.37
C THR A 256 12.00 19.96 -1.03
N VAL A 257 10.85 19.56 -0.48
CA VAL A 257 10.41 20.04 0.82
C VAL A 257 11.33 19.55 1.93
N LEU A 258 11.78 18.29 1.87
CA LEU A 258 12.73 17.73 2.83
C LEU A 258 14.04 18.52 2.85
N LEU A 259 14.58 18.83 1.66
CA LEU A 259 15.76 19.69 1.53
C LEU A 259 15.52 21.05 2.19
N SER A 260 14.37 21.67 1.93
CA SER A 260 14.04 22.96 2.55
C SER A 260 14.05 22.92 4.07
N VAL A 261 13.60 21.82 4.70
CA VAL A 261 13.64 21.64 6.17
C VAL A 261 15.07 21.51 6.66
N LEU A 262 15.91 20.74 5.96
CA LEU A 262 17.28 20.45 6.38
C LEU A 262 18.25 21.63 6.19
N THR A 263 17.91 22.58 5.31
CA THR A 263 18.87 23.59 4.83
C THR A 263 18.55 24.99 5.30
N LEU A 264 17.28 25.27 5.62
CA LEU A 264 16.87 26.57 6.15
C LEU A 264 16.85 26.50 7.68
N ALA A 265 17.64 27.36 8.33
CA ALA A 265 17.66 27.50 9.78
C ALA A 265 17.32 28.97 10.15
N PRO A 266 16.15 29.26 10.76
CA PRO A 266 15.06 28.33 11.07
C PRO A 266 14.22 27.94 9.85
N PRO A 267 13.63 26.74 9.82
CA PRO A 267 12.68 26.35 8.78
C PRO A 267 11.40 27.17 8.95
N GLY A 268 11.19 28.16 8.09
CA GLY A 268 9.97 28.98 8.08
C GLY A 268 8.69 28.18 7.80
N PRO A 269 7.52 28.81 7.58
CA PRO A 269 6.25 28.09 7.37
C PRO A 269 6.13 27.37 6.01
N PHE A 270 7.01 27.68 5.07
CA PHE A 270 6.94 27.19 3.68
C PHE A 270 6.99 25.66 3.52
N PRO A 271 7.82 24.89 4.26
CA PRO A 271 7.84 23.43 4.16
C PRO A 271 6.50 22.81 4.56
N ILE A 272 5.84 23.32 5.60
CA ILE A 272 4.53 22.82 6.06
C ILE A 272 3.50 23.02 4.95
N LEU A 273 3.43 24.24 4.39
CA LEU A 273 2.55 24.55 3.27
C LEU A 273 2.85 23.66 2.06
N GLY A 274 4.14 23.43 1.76
CA GLY A 274 4.59 22.55 0.70
C GLY A 274 4.10 21.11 0.86
N ILE A 275 4.21 20.54 2.07
CA ILE A 275 3.71 19.18 2.38
C ILE A 275 2.20 19.11 2.20
N VAL A 276 1.45 20.11 2.70
CA VAL A 276 -0.02 20.15 2.58
C VAL A 276 -0.44 20.25 1.11
N VAL A 277 0.22 21.11 0.32
CA VAL A 277 -0.05 21.24 -1.12
C VAL A 277 0.27 19.94 -1.87
N LEU A 278 1.40 19.28 -1.56
CA LEU A 278 1.75 17.99 -2.16
C LEU A 278 0.79 16.87 -1.74
N SER A 279 0.34 16.87 -0.49
CA SER A 279 -0.70 15.95 0.00
C SER A 279 -1.97 16.12 -0.81
N ALA A 280 -2.46 17.36 -0.94
CA ALA A 280 -3.64 17.69 -1.72
C ALA A 280 -3.47 17.35 -3.20
N GLY A 281 -2.31 17.62 -3.79
CA GLY A 281 -1.99 17.26 -5.17
C GLY A 281 -1.98 15.74 -5.42
N SER A 282 -1.42 14.97 -4.49
CA SER A 282 -1.43 13.50 -4.57
C SER A 282 -2.84 12.91 -4.42
N ALA A 283 -3.66 13.49 -3.52
CA ALA A 283 -5.08 13.16 -3.41
C ALA A 283 -5.86 13.54 -4.67
N PHE A 284 -5.56 14.68 -5.30
CA PHE A 284 -6.15 15.08 -6.57
C PHE A 284 -5.87 14.04 -7.67
N PHE A 285 -4.63 13.54 -7.79
CA PHE A 285 -4.31 12.48 -8.75
C PHE A 285 -5.06 11.16 -8.48
N LEU A 286 -5.33 10.82 -7.22
CA LEU A 286 -6.19 9.69 -6.88
C LEU A 286 -7.63 9.91 -7.35
N LEU A 287 -8.22 11.06 -7.01
CA LEU A 287 -9.63 11.35 -7.29
C LEU A 287 -9.91 11.56 -8.77
N ARG A 288 -9.04 12.30 -9.46
CA ARG A 288 -9.25 12.72 -10.85
C ARG A 288 -8.77 11.70 -11.87
N ASN A 289 -7.64 11.04 -11.61
CA ASN A 289 -6.96 10.19 -12.58
C ASN A 289 -6.92 8.70 -12.17
N HIS A 290 -7.42 8.37 -10.98
CA HIS A 290 -7.43 7.02 -10.42
C HIS A 290 -6.03 6.47 -10.11
N TRP A 291 -5.07 7.34 -9.78
CA TRP A 291 -3.67 6.94 -9.56
C TRP A 291 -3.37 6.69 -8.08
N TYR A 292 -3.82 5.53 -7.59
CA TYR A 292 -3.71 5.17 -6.18
C TYR A 292 -2.27 5.17 -5.64
N HIS A 293 -1.33 4.66 -6.43
CA HIS A 293 0.07 4.54 -6.00
C HIS A 293 0.73 5.91 -5.80
N VAL A 294 0.27 6.94 -6.53
CA VAL A 294 0.76 8.32 -6.37
C VAL A 294 0.28 8.90 -5.05
N ALA A 295 -0.98 8.66 -4.66
CA ALA A 295 -1.48 9.04 -3.35
C ALA A 295 -0.80 8.27 -2.21
N ALA A 296 -0.50 6.97 -2.39
CA ALA A 296 0.26 6.20 -1.40
C ALA A 296 1.67 6.74 -1.21
N LEU A 297 2.33 7.15 -2.30
CA LEU A 297 3.65 7.80 -2.25
C LEU A 297 3.56 9.18 -1.58
N GLY A 298 2.53 9.97 -1.90
CA GLY A 298 2.27 11.26 -1.25
C GLY A 298 2.03 11.12 0.25
N LEU A 299 1.29 10.09 0.67
CA LEU A 299 1.09 9.76 2.09
C LEU A 299 2.42 9.51 2.77
N ALA A 300 3.21 8.55 2.25
CA ALA A 300 4.51 8.22 2.83
C ALA A 300 5.44 9.44 2.89
N GLY A 301 5.49 10.23 1.82
CA GLY A 301 6.32 11.43 1.74
C GLY A 301 5.91 12.52 2.72
N SER A 302 4.61 12.70 2.97
CA SER A 302 4.09 13.73 3.88
C SER A 302 4.44 13.44 5.33
N TYR A 303 4.18 12.21 5.78
CA TYR A 303 4.52 11.76 7.13
C TYR A 303 6.03 11.73 7.37
N LEU A 304 6.82 11.30 6.39
CA LEU A 304 8.28 11.29 6.49
C LEU A 304 8.86 12.71 6.62
N ASN A 305 8.36 13.65 5.81
CA ASN A 305 8.78 15.04 5.90
C ASN A 305 8.45 15.65 7.25
N ASP A 306 7.24 15.43 7.76
CA ASP A 306 6.85 15.97 9.06
C ASP A 306 7.67 15.35 10.20
N PHE A 307 7.93 14.04 10.17
CA PHE A 307 8.82 13.38 11.13
C PHE A 307 10.21 14.05 11.21
N VAL A 308 10.82 14.36 10.06
CA VAL A 308 12.12 15.05 10.03
C VAL A 308 11.99 16.50 10.52
N ALA A 309 10.90 17.18 10.17
CA ALA A 309 10.64 18.56 10.60
C ALA A 309 10.45 18.68 12.11
N LEU A 310 9.91 17.66 12.79
CA LEU A 310 9.81 17.62 14.24
C LEU A 310 11.18 17.68 14.94
N GLY A 311 12.22 17.12 14.32
CA GLY A 311 13.58 17.12 14.88
C GLY A 311 14.32 18.46 14.79
N HIS A 312 13.81 19.45 14.05
CA HIS A 312 14.59 20.65 13.70
C HIS A 312 14.19 21.94 14.44
N GLY A 313 13.13 21.94 15.27
CA GLY A 313 12.64 23.15 15.96
C GLY A 313 12.13 24.23 14.99
N ARG A 314 11.02 24.91 15.29
CA ARG A 314 10.34 25.76 14.29
C ARG A 314 10.44 27.25 14.61
N THR A 315 9.78 27.70 15.67
CA THR A 315 9.64 29.14 15.96
C THR A 315 10.15 29.52 17.33
N GLY A 316 10.44 28.55 18.20
CA GLY A 316 10.82 28.78 19.59
C GLY A 316 9.63 29.10 20.50
N ASP A 317 8.43 29.31 19.96
CA ASP A 317 7.17 29.37 20.70
C ASP A 317 6.53 27.96 20.77
N PRO A 318 6.46 27.32 21.95
CA PRO A 318 5.90 25.99 22.10
C PRO A 318 4.45 25.85 21.59
N LYS A 319 3.63 26.89 21.71
CA LYS A 319 2.22 26.83 21.29
C LYS A 319 2.07 26.91 19.78
N LEU A 320 2.85 27.78 19.12
CA LEU A 320 2.87 27.87 17.66
C LEU A 320 3.48 26.60 17.05
N ASP A 321 4.54 26.06 17.64
CA ASP A 321 5.18 24.84 17.18
C ASP A 321 4.24 23.63 17.30
N PHE A 322 3.52 23.51 18.41
CA PHE A 322 2.46 22.50 18.59
C PHE A 322 1.32 22.67 17.57
N THR A 323 0.80 23.89 17.42
CA THR A 323 -0.34 24.18 16.55
C THR A 323 0.02 23.93 15.08
N GLY A 324 1.23 24.32 14.66
CA GLY A 324 1.74 24.07 13.31
C GLY A 324 1.94 22.58 13.04
N ALA A 325 2.57 21.85 13.96
CA ALA A 325 2.76 20.41 13.85
C ALA A 325 1.42 19.66 13.80
N MET A 326 0.59 19.83 14.82
CA MET A 326 -0.69 19.13 14.93
C MET A 326 -1.66 19.54 13.82
N GLY A 327 -1.68 20.82 13.44
CA GLY A 327 -2.48 21.32 12.32
C GLY A 327 -2.09 20.66 11.00
N ALA A 328 -0.79 20.54 10.71
CA ALA A 328 -0.29 19.82 9.55
C ALA A 328 -0.72 18.34 9.59
N LEU A 329 -0.55 17.68 10.75
CA LEU A 329 -0.95 16.28 10.96
C LEU A 329 -2.43 16.06 10.64
N VAL A 330 -3.31 16.92 11.18
CA VAL A 330 -4.75 16.80 10.97
C VAL A 330 -5.11 17.02 9.50
N LEU A 331 -4.47 18.00 8.84
CA LEU A 331 -4.74 18.30 7.44
C LEU A 331 -4.42 17.13 6.53
N PHE A 332 -3.22 16.56 6.59
CA PHE A 332 -2.89 15.44 5.71
C PHE A 332 -3.72 14.18 6.07
N PHE A 333 -4.06 13.97 7.36
CA PHE A 333 -4.86 12.83 7.77
C PHE A 333 -6.23 12.89 7.11
N LEU A 334 -6.87 14.07 7.16
CA LEU A 334 -8.14 14.33 6.52
C LEU A 334 -8.03 14.27 4.99
N ILE A 335 -6.99 14.85 4.38
CA ILE A 335 -6.78 14.79 2.93
C ILE A 335 -6.80 13.34 2.44
N PHE A 336 -5.99 12.45 3.04
CA PHE A 336 -5.91 11.06 2.60
C PHE A 336 -7.14 10.23 2.99
N ALA A 337 -7.75 10.49 4.16
CA ALA A 337 -8.97 9.80 4.58
C ALA A 337 -10.17 10.15 3.68
N LEU A 338 -10.34 11.44 3.35
CA LEU A 338 -11.39 11.91 2.46
C LEU A 338 -11.11 11.50 1.01
N ALA A 339 -9.86 11.50 0.56
CA ALA A 339 -9.50 11.04 -0.78
C ALA A 339 -9.86 9.56 -0.99
N GLU A 340 -9.70 8.70 0.01
CA GLU A 340 -10.18 7.31 -0.07
C GLU A 340 -11.71 7.23 -0.03
N LEU A 341 -12.39 7.99 0.85
CA LEU A 341 -13.85 7.98 0.98
C LEU A 341 -14.55 8.41 -0.33
N PHE A 342 -14.00 9.44 -0.98
CA PHE A 342 -14.50 9.97 -2.24
C PHE A 342 -13.89 9.30 -3.48
N SER A 343 -13.06 8.27 -3.30
CA SER A 343 -12.43 7.60 -4.44
C SER A 343 -13.48 6.95 -5.38
N PRO A 344 -13.27 7.00 -6.71
CA PRO A 344 -14.24 6.51 -7.69
C PRO A 344 -14.51 5.00 -7.60
N GLU A 345 -15.77 4.59 -7.80
CA GLU A 345 -16.21 3.19 -7.61
C GLU A 345 -15.51 2.19 -8.54
N GLY A 346 -15.26 2.60 -9.78
CA GLY A 346 -14.57 1.76 -10.77
C GLY A 346 -13.17 1.35 -10.33
N LEU A 347 -12.44 2.24 -9.66
CA LEU A 347 -11.11 1.96 -9.12
C LEU A 347 -11.18 0.98 -7.94
N ARG A 348 -12.16 1.16 -7.06
CA ARG A 348 -12.33 0.35 -5.84
C ARG A 348 -12.79 -1.08 -6.09
N ARG A 349 -13.63 -1.30 -7.12
CA ARG A 349 -14.20 -2.63 -7.42
C ARG A 349 -13.33 -3.48 -8.34
N ARG A 350 -12.55 -2.88 -9.24
CA ARG A 350 -11.79 -3.61 -10.28
C ARG A 350 -10.34 -3.15 -10.49
N GLY A 351 -9.94 -2.00 -9.96
CA GLY A 351 -8.64 -1.40 -10.28
C GLY A 351 -7.56 -1.59 -9.22
N VAL A 352 -7.92 -1.71 -7.93
CA VAL A 352 -6.96 -1.81 -6.82
C VAL A 352 -7.36 -2.95 -5.88
N PRO A 353 -6.44 -3.84 -5.49
CA PRO A 353 -6.71 -4.90 -4.52
C PRO A 353 -7.21 -4.34 -3.18
N VAL A 354 -8.19 -5.01 -2.57
CA VAL A 354 -8.77 -4.59 -1.27
C VAL A 354 -7.72 -4.48 -0.18
N TRP A 355 -6.75 -5.42 -0.14
CA TRP A 355 -5.67 -5.38 0.85
C TRP A 355 -4.84 -4.10 0.76
N PHE A 356 -4.59 -3.57 -0.45
CA PHE A 356 -3.80 -2.36 -0.65
C PHE A 356 -4.53 -1.12 -0.11
N ARG A 357 -5.86 -1.06 -0.33
CA ARG A 357 -6.72 0.00 0.23
C ARG A 357 -6.75 -0.06 1.76
N ASN A 358 -6.84 -1.26 2.32
CA ASN A 358 -6.79 -1.46 3.77
C ASN A 358 -5.45 -1.01 4.35
N VAL A 359 -4.34 -1.34 3.69
CA VAL A 359 -2.99 -0.90 4.09
C VAL A 359 -2.87 0.61 4.00
N PHE A 360 -3.37 1.25 2.94
CA PHE A 360 -3.34 2.71 2.80
C PHE A 360 -4.08 3.43 3.92
N VAL A 361 -5.31 3.01 4.20
CA VAL A 361 -6.13 3.57 5.27
C VAL A 361 -5.53 3.27 6.66
N ALA A 362 -4.97 2.08 6.87
CA ALA A 362 -4.25 1.70 8.08
C ALA A 362 -2.98 2.54 8.30
N ALA A 363 -2.15 2.69 7.26
CA ALA A 363 -0.94 3.50 7.29
C ALA A 363 -1.25 4.97 7.61
N ASN A 364 -2.31 5.54 7.02
CA ASN A 364 -2.74 6.91 7.34
C ASN A 364 -3.06 7.07 8.83
N THR A 365 -3.88 6.16 9.39
CA THR A 365 -4.25 6.23 10.81
C THR A 365 -3.05 5.98 11.73
N PHE A 366 -2.22 4.99 11.41
CA PHE A 366 -1.06 4.63 12.20
C PHE A 366 -0.02 5.75 12.23
N ALA A 367 0.29 6.33 11.07
CA ALA A 367 1.27 7.41 11.00
C ALA A 367 0.75 8.69 11.68
N PHE A 368 -0.55 9.01 11.54
CA PHE A 368 -1.17 10.13 12.27
C PHE A 368 -1.10 9.94 13.77
N TYR A 369 -1.46 8.76 14.27
CA TYR A 369 -1.40 8.47 15.69
C TYR A 369 0.04 8.51 16.23
N SER A 370 0.98 7.83 15.55
CA SER A 370 2.36 7.74 16.00
C SER A 370 3.03 9.10 16.09
N LEU A 371 2.95 9.92 15.03
CA LEU A 371 3.52 11.28 15.06
C LEU A 371 2.73 12.21 15.98
N GLY A 372 1.40 12.12 15.99
CA GLY A 372 0.56 12.93 16.86
C GLY A 372 0.81 12.66 18.35
N ALA A 373 1.05 11.41 18.74
CA ALA A 373 1.43 11.04 20.09
C ALA A 373 2.79 11.61 20.49
N VAL A 374 3.78 11.57 19.57
CA VAL A 374 5.09 12.23 19.78
C VAL A 374 4.92 13.73 19.97
N VAL A 375 4.13 14.39 19.11
CA VAL A 375 3.86 15.84 19.23
C VAL A 375 3.17 16.18 20.55
N VAL A 376 2.14 15.44 20.94
CA VAL A 376 1.40 15.67 22.20
C VAL A 376 2.29 15.44 23.41
N GLY A 377 3.11 14.39 23.40
CA GLY A 377 4.04 14.05 24.48
C GLY A 377 5.25 14.99 24.58
N HIS A 378 5.64 15.63 23.49
CA HIS A 378 6.79 16.54 23.46
C HIS A 378 6.56 17.84 24.26
N PHE A 379 5.33 18.36 24.29
CA PHE A 379 5.03 19.61 24.99
C PHE A 379 4.40 19.38 26.36
N THR A 380 4.94 20.04 27.38
CA THR A 380 4.52 19.88 28.79
C THR A 380 3.03 20.17 29.01
N PHE A 381 2.46 21.16 28.31
CA PHE A 381 1.05 21.52 28.45
C PHE A 381 0.07 20.52 27.80
N THR A 382 0.55 19.62 26.95
CA THR A 382 -0.26 18.60 26.26
C THR A 382 0.08 17.18 26.68
N ALA A 383 1.24 16.93 27.28
CA ALA A 383 1.74 15.58 27.59
C ALA A 383 0.74 14.76 28.42
N GLU A 384 0.16 15.36 29.47
CA GLU A 384 -0.85 14.70 30.31
C GLU A 384 -2.19 14.47 29.60
N ARG A 385 -2.40 15.07 28.42
CA ARG A 385 -3.67 15.06 27.66
C ARG A 385 -3.65 14.08 26.48
N LEU A 386 -2.71 13.14 26.45
CA LEU A 386 -2.64 12.12 25.40
C LEU A 386 -3.96 11.33 25.22
N TYR A 387 -4.67 11.08 26.33
CA TYR A 387 -5.97 10.43 26.30
C TYR A 387 -7.02 11.23 25.51
N LEU A 388 -7.00 12.58 25.56
CA LEU A 388 -7.93 13.43 24.79
C LEU A 388 -7.62 13.34 23.29
N PHE A 389 -6.35 13.29 22.92
CA PHE A 389 -5.94 13.10 21.53
C PHE A 389 -6.42 11.74 20.98
N GLN A 390 -6.18 10.66 21.72
CA GLN A 390 -6.65 9.32 21.36
C GLN A 390 -8.19 9.27 21.24
N PHE A 391 -8.91 9.85 22.20
CA PHE A 391 -10.37 9.91 22.15
C PHE A 391 -10.88 10.69 20.94
N SER A 392 -10.27 11.85 20.66
CA SER A 392 -10.63 12.71 19.53
C SER A 392 -10.38 12.00 18.19
N LEU A 393 -9.27 11.26 18.07
CA LEU A 393 -9.02 10.40 16.91
C LEU A 393 -10.05 9.28 16.80
N GLY A 394 -10.40 8.62 17.92
CA GLY A 394 -11.47 7.63 17.97
C GLY A 394 -12.81 8.19 17.47
N ALA A 395 -13.19 9.39 17.91
CA ALA A 395 -14.39 10.08 17.46
C ALA A 395 -14.33 10.45 15.97
N ALA A 396 -13.20 10.98 15.48
CA ALA A 396 -13.02 11.29 14.07
C ALA A 396 -13.13 10.04 13.18
N LEU A 397 -12.54 8.93 13.59
CA LEU A 397 -12.66 7.64 12.88
C LEU A 397 -14.09 7.09 12.90
N MET A 398 -14.85 7.31 13.99
CA MET A 398 -16.27 6.98 14.05
C MET A 398 -17.06 7.75 13.00
N LEU A 399 -16.82 9.06 12.88
CA LEU A 399 -17.48 9.92 11.89
C LEU A 399 -17.13 9.51 10.46
N ILE A 400 -15.86 9.18 10.19
CA ILE A 400 -15.44 8.66 8.88
C ILE A 400 -16.12 7.32 8.59
N GLY A 401 -16.14 6.38 9.56
CA GLY A 401 -16.83 5.10 9.44
C GLY A 401 -18.33 5.25 9.19
N LEU A 402 -18.98 6.21 9.84
CA LEU A 402 -20.37 6.59 9.58
C LEU A 402 -20.55 7.14 8.16
N GLY A 403 -19.62 8.00 7.69
CA GLY A 403 -19.60 8.48 6.31
C GLY A 403 -19.53 7.34 5.28
N TYR A 404 -18.67 6.33 5.53
CA TYR A 404 -18.66 5.11 4.70
C TYR A 404 -19.99 4.37 4.77
N LYS A 405 -20.56 4.18 5.96
CA LYS A 405 -21.84 3.47 6.09
C LYS A 405 -22.99 4.20 5.37
N LEU A 406 -23.04 5.53 5.45
CA LEU A 406 -24.10 6.35 4.87
C LEU A 406 -23.98 6.49 3.35
N TRP A 407 -22.77 6.71 2.84
CA TRP A 407 -22.57 6.96 1.41
C TRP A 407 -22.16 5.71 0.63
N ARG A 408 -21.65 4.67 1.31
CA ARG A 408 -20.99 3.49 0.71
C ARG A 408 -21.26 2.20 1.50
N ALA A 409 -22.52 1.92 1.82
CA ALA A 409 -22.91 0.79 2.67
C ALA A 409 -22.36 -0.59 2.22
N ASP A 410 -22.11 -0.77 0.92
CA ASP A 410 -21.57 -2.02 0.36
C ASP A 410 -20.05 -2.21 0.58
N ASP A 411 -19.30 -1.18 1.01
CA ASP A 411 -17.84 -1.29 1.15
C ASP A 411 -17.45 -1.83 2.54
N PRO A 412 -16.67 -2.91 2.65
CA PRO A 412 -16.25 -3.44 3.95
C PRO A 412 -15.39 -2.48 4.79
N LEU A 413 -14.88 -1.38 4.23
CA LEU A 413 -14.07 -0.40 4.95
C LEU A 413 -14.78 0.25 6.15
N TYR A 414 -16.12 0.38 6.16
CA TYR A 414 -16.81 0.96 7.33
C TYR A 414 -16.53 0.13 8.60
N ASN A 415 -16.43 -1.20 8.48
CA ASN A 415 -16.10 -2.08 9.61
C ASN A 415 -14.70 -1.81 10.14
N ILE A 416 -13.74 -1.53 9.25
CA ILE A 416 -12.36 -1.23 9.63
C ILE A 416 -12.30 0.11 10.38
N TYR A 417 -13.01 1.13 9.92
CA TYR A 417 -13.06 2.42 10.62
C TYR A 417 -13.74 2.34 11.98
N PHE A 418 -14.85 1.61 12.10
CA PHE A 418 -15.48 1.37 13.41
C PHE A 418 -14.57 0.59 14.36
N LEU A 419 -13.88 -0.43 13.86
CA LEU A 419 -12.93 -1.19 14.68
C LEU A 419 -11.78 -0.32 15.19
N LYS A 420 -11.19 0.51 14.31
CA LYS A 420 -10.15 1.46 14.70
C LYS A 420 -10.64 2.50 15.70
N SER A 421 -11.82 3.07 15.44
CA SER A 421 -12.45 4.06 16.33
C SER A 421 -12.58 3.50 17.74
N LEU A 422 -13.15 2.30 17.85
CA LEU A 422 -13.34 1.64 19.11
C LEU A 422 -12.02 1.30 19.81
N SER A 423 -11.02 0.83 19.05
CA SER A 423 -9.67 0.58 19.58
C SER A 423 -9.04 1.84 20.19
N PHE A 424 -9.22 3.01 19.56
CA PHE A 424 -8.73 4.28 20.09
C PHE A 424 -9.53 4.79 21.30
N VAL A 425 -10.82 4.48 21.39
CA VAL A 425 -11.63 4.76 22.60
C VAL A 425 -11.13 3.90 23.76
N THR A 426 -10.96 2.60 23.56
CA THR A 426 -10.38 1.70 24.58
C THR A 426 -8.98 2.16 25.00
N LEU A 427 -8.13 2.53 24.05
CA LEU A 427 -6.77 3.03 24.30
C LEU A 427 -6.78 4.36 25.09
N SER A 428 -7.74 5.24 24.80
CA SER A 428 -7.93 6.49 25.57
C SER A 428 -8.29 6.21 27.03
N LEU A 429 -9.20 5.27 27.28
CA LEU A 429 -9.57 4.85 28.63
C LEU A 429 -8.36 4.28 29.38
N ALA A 430 -7.59 3.41 28.71
CA ALA A 430 -6.36 2.82 29.25
C ALA A 430 -5.26 3.85 29.56
N THR A 431 -5.25 4.97 28.83
CA THR A 431 -4.28 6.06 29.06
C THR A 431 -4.76 7.04 30.13
N ARG A 432 -6.08 7.21 30.30
CA ARG A 432 -6.67 8.15 31.28
C ARG A 432 -6.80 7.55 32.68
N PHE A 433 -7.16 6.28 32.77
CA PHE A 433 -7.49 5.60 34.02
C PHE A 433 -6.49 4.49 34.31
N SER A 434 -6.26 4.23 35.59
CA SER A 434 -5.43 3.14 36.08
C SER A 434 -6.16 2.34 37.16
N GLY A 435 -5.68 1.13 37.46
CA GLY A 435 -6.21 0.26 38.51
C GLY A 435 -7.71 -0.04 38.36
N ASP A 436 -8.48 0.20 39.42
CA ASP A 436 -9.90 -0.13 39.50
C ASP A 436 -10.76 0.68 38.54
N ALA A 437 -10.45 1.97 38.39
CA ALA A 437 -11.20 2.86 37.50
C ALA A 437 -11.11 2.38 36.06
N LEU A 438 -9.94 1.89 35.63
CA LEU A 438 -9.77 1.30 34.31
C LEU A 438 -10.60 0.02 34.15
N SER A 439 -10.55 -0.87 35.15
CA SER A 439 -11.32 -2.13 35.14
C SER A 439 -12.82 -1.87 35.01
N ALA A 440 -13.34 -0.88 35.75
CA ALA A 440 -14.74 -0.46 35.67
C ALA A 440 -15.09 0.15 34.30
N CYS A 441 -14.23 1.02 33.75
CA CYS A 441 -14.44 1.59 32.42
C CYS A 441 -14.49 0.52 31.32
N LEU A 442 -13.56 -0.44 31.34
CA LEU A 442 -13.53 -1.54 30.37
C LEU A 442 -14.74 -2.48 30.52
N ALA A 443 -15.22 -2.71 31.76
CA ALA A 443 -16.45 -3.45 32.01
C ALA A 443 -17.68 -2.74 31.40
N VAL A 444 -17.80 -1.43 31.59
CA VAL A 444 -18.88 -0.61 30.99
C VAL A 444 -18.79 -0.62 29.46
N GLU A 445 -17.58 -0.48 28.90
CA GLU A 445 -17.33 -0.56 27.46
C GLU A 445 -17.76 -1.92 26.89
N THR A 446 -17.43 -3.02 27.59
CA THR A 446 -17.84 -4.38 27.21
C THR A 446 -19.36 -4.51 27.10
N VAL A 447 -20.10 -4.01 28.09
CA VAL A 447 -21.57 -4.03 28.07
C VAL A 447 -22.12 -3.21 26.91
N ALA A 448 -21.59 -1.99 26.70
CA ALA A 448 -22.00 -1.14 25.59
C ALA A 448 -21.73 -1.82 24.22
N LEU A 449 -20.62 -2.54 24.11
CA LEU A 449 -20.27 -3.28 22.90
C LEU A 449 -21.12 -4.51 22.65
N LEU A 450 -21.51 -5.24 23.69
CA LEU A 450 -22.47 -6.34 23.54
C LEU A 450 -23.83 -5.83 23.09
N ILE A 451 -24.32 -4.72 23.66
CA ILE A 451 -25.58 -4.08 23.23
C ILE A 451 -25.45 -3.62 21.77
N SER A 452 -24.32 -3.02 21.41
CA SER A 452 -24.03 -2.62 20.04
C SER A 452 -23.95 -3.82 19.08
N ALA A 453 -23.33 -4.92 19.48
CA ALA A 453 -23.23 -6.16 18.70
C ALA A 453 -24.61 -6.77 18.46
N TRP A 454 -25.46 -6.79 19.50
CA TRP A 454 -26.84 -7.25 19.40
C TRP A 454 -27.66 -6.42 18.40
N ARG A 455 -27.52 -5.08 18.43
CA ARG A 455 -28.24 -4.19 17.51
C ARG A 455 -27.68 -4.20 16.09
N SER A 456 -26.36 -4.23 15.94
CA SER A 456 -25.68 -4.10 14.64
C SER A 456 -25.57 -5.41 13.88
N ARG A 457 -25.66 -6.56 14.56
CA ARG A 457 -25.43 -7.91 14.01
C ARG A 457 -24.03 -8.11 13.41
N LEU A 458 -23.08 -7.21 13.72
CA LEU A 458 -21.72 -7.27 13.19
C LEU A 458 -20.86 -8.20 14.06
N ILE A 459 -20.36 -9.28 13.45
CA ILE A 459 -19.45 -10.23 14.11
C ILE A 459 -18.18 -9.54 14.66
N VAL A 460 -17.71 -8.49 13.98
CA VAL A 460 -16.51 -7.72 14.36
C VAL A 460 -16.71 -7.04 15.71
N VAL A 461 -17.86 -6.41 15.94
CA VAL A 461 -18.17 -5.73 17.22
C VAL A 461 -18.24 -6.74 18.35
N ARG A 462 -18.71 -7.96 18.07
CA ARG A 462 -18.80 -9.05 19.04
C ARG A 462 -17.44 -9.61 19.43
N ILE A 463 -16.57 -9.88 18.46
CA ILE A 463 -15.18 -10.31 18.72
C ILE A 463 -14.47 -9.25 19.56
N PHE A 464 -14.68 -7.97 19.23
CA PHE A 464 -14.09 -6.88 20.01
C PHE A 464 -14.64 -6.79 21.43
N ALA A 465 -15.96 -6.98 21.63
CA ALA A 465 -16.56 -7.02 22.96
C ALA A 465 -15.91 -8.10 23.84
N PHE A 466 -15.67 -9.30 23.31
CA PHE A 466 -14.95 -10.36 24.02
C PHE A 466 -13.49 -10.01 24.30
N GLY A 467 -12.83 -9.33 23.35
CA GLY A 467 -11.47 -8.82 23.55
C GLY A 467 -11.39 -7.84 24.72
N VAL A 468 -12.29 -6.85 24.77
CA VAL A 468 -12.36 -5.89 25.88
C VAL A 468 -12.74 -6.56 27.19
N ALA A 469 -13.66 -7.53 27.17
CA ALA A 469 -14.01 -8.31 28.35
C ALA A 469 -12.80 -9.06 28.93
N GLY A 470 -12.00 -9.69 28.06
CA GLY A 470 -10.76 -10.37 28.45
C GLY A 470 -9.72 -9.39 29.00
N LEU A 471 -9.55 -8.22 28.37
CA LEU A 471 -8.67 -7.17 28.87
C LEU A 471 -9.12 -6.65 30.24
N ALA A 472 -10.42 -6.42 30.44
CA ALA A 472 -10.98 -6.00 31.73
C ALA A 472 -10.71 -7.04 32.83
N PHE A 473 -10.88 -8.33 32.50
CA PHE A 473 -10.60 -9.44 33.42
C PHE A 473 -9.11 -9.50 33.80
N VAL A 474 -8.21 -9.48 32.82
CA VAL A 474 -6.76 -9.49 33.06
C VAL A 474 -6.31 -8.27 33.85
N GLN A 475 -6.83 -7.08 33.53
CA GLN A 475 -6.51 -5.85 34.26
C GLN A 475 -6.98 -5.90 35.72
N SER A 476 -8.18 -6.44 35.96
CA SER A 476 -8.72 -6.62 37.32
C SER A 476 -7.89 -7.62 38.12
N LEU A 477 -7.49 -8.74 37.51
CA LEU A 477 -6.58 -9.71 38.13
C LEU A 477 -5.21 -9.10 38.45
N ASN A 478 -4.64 -8.34 37.51
CA ASN A 478 -3.36 -7.67 37.72
C ASN A 478 -3.44 -6.68 38.89
N THR A 479 -4.50 -5.87 38.93
CA THR A 479 -4.72 -4.91 40.03
C THR A 479 -4.89 -5.63 41.38
N ALA A 480 -5.65 -6.72 41.41
CA ALA A 480 -5.83 -7.54 42.60
C ALA A 480 -4.53 -8.19 43.08
N PHE A 481 -3.72 -8.71 42.15
CA PHE A 481 -2.42 -9.32 42.43
C PHE A 481 -1.46 -8.29 43.03
N LEU A 482 -1.32 -7.11 42.41
CA LEU A 482 -0.46 -6.05 42.92
C LEU A 482 -0.89 -5.58 44.31
N THR A 483 -2.20 -5.50 44.56
CA THR A 483 -2.76 -5.14 45.87
C THR A 483 -2.49 -6.22 46.92
N ALA A 484 -2.65 -7.50 46.59
CA ALA A 484 -2.48 -8.60 47.56
C ALA A 484 -1.00 -8.82 47.96
N PHE A 485 -0.07 -8.52 47.06
CA PHE A 485 1.35 -8.79 47.25
C PHE A 485 2.21 -7.53 47.49
N GLY A 486 1.58 -6.36 47.67
CA GLY A 486 2.26 -5.10 47.93
C GLY A 486 3.34 -4.76 46.88
N ALA A 487 3.20 -5.31 45.67
CA ALA A 487 4.28 -5.34 44.70
C ALA A 487 4.29 -4.04 43.90
N ASP A 488 5.27 -3.18 44.16
CA ASP A 488 5.55 -2.04 43.30
C ASP A 488 6.45 -2.50 42.14
N LEU A 489 5.83 -2.77 40.99
CA LEU A 489 6.52 -3.18 39.76
C LEU A 489 7.53 -2.12 39.27
N SER A 490 7.43 -0.86 39.72
CA SER A 490 8.41 0.17 39.37
C SER A 490 9.80 -0.11 39.98
N ALA A 491 9.85 -0.76 41.14
CA ALA A 491 11.10 -1.17 41.79
C ALA A 491 11.92 -2.18 40.95
N LEU A 492 11.24 -2.97 40.10
CA LEU A 492 11.90 -3.92 39.20
C LEU A 492 12.68 -3.23 38.08
N PHE A 493 12.25 -2.03 37.67
CA PHE A 493 12.90 -1.24 36.63
C PHE A 493 14.01 -0.33 37.18
N ASP A 494 13.99 0.00 38.48
CA ASP A 494 15.05 0.73 39.19
C ASP A 494 16.20 -0.17 39.70
N GLY A 495 16.20 -1.46 39.31
CA GLY A 495 17.23 -2.43 39.73
C GLY A 495 17.15 -2.85 41.20
N ALA A 496 16.06 -2.49 41.90
CA ALA A 496 15.79 -2.96 43.25
C ALA A 496 15.24 -4.40 43.22
N ARG A 497 15.57 -5.19 44.24
CA ARG A 497 14.96 -6.52 44.40
C ARG A 497 13.45 -6.34 44.62
N LEU A 498 12.63 -7.09 43.89
CA LEU A 498 11.19 -7.15 44.11
C LEU A 498 10.93 -7.70 45.51
N ILE A 499 10.60 -6.85 46.48
CA ILE A 499 10.23 -7.26 47.83
C ILE A 499 8.71 -7.51 47.80
N LEU A 500 8.31 -8.78 47.75
CA LEU A 500 6.92 -9.19 47.93
C LEU A 500 6.56 -9.06 49.41
N THR A 501 5.95 -7.94 49.79
CA THR A 501 5.34 -7.79 51.11
C THR A 501 3.93 -8.36 51.04
N THR A 502 3.69 -9.49 51.70
CA THR A 502 2.32 -10.02 51.78
C THR A 502 1.46 -9.06 52.59
N VAL A 503 0.37 -8.57 52.01
CA VAL A 503 -0.60 -7.76 52.74
C VAL A 503 -1.33 -8.68 53.71
N PRO A 504 -1.33 -8.39 55.03
CA PRO A 504 -2.00 -9.23 56.02
C PRO A 504 -3.49 -9.39 55.69
N TYR A 505 -4.01 -10.61 55.83
CA TYR A 505 -5.43 -10.94 55.55
C TYR A 505 -6.42 -10.09 56.35
N ASP A 506 -6.02 -9.65 57.55
CA ASP A 506 -6.86 -8.84 58.45
C ASP A 506 -6.85 -7.35 58.09
N SER A 507 -6.08 -6.93 57.09
CA SER A 507 -6.03 -5.54 56.67
C SER A 507 -7.26 -5.16 55.83
N PRO A 508 -7.81 -3.94 56.01
CA PRO A 508 -8.88 -3.43 55.16
C PRO A 508 -8.47 -3.33 53.67
N GLU A 509 -7.16 -3.23 53.40
CA GLU A 509 -6.60 -3.21 52.05
C GLU A 509 -6.73 -4.56 51.33
N TYR A 510 -6.59 -5.67 52.05
CA TYR A 510 -6.81 -7.02 51.50
C TYR A 510 -8.28 -7.23 51.11
N ALA A 511 -9.22 -6.90 51.99
CA ALA A 511 -10.65 -7.01 51.71
C ALA A 511 -11.09 -6.11 50.54
N ALA A 512 -10.54 -4.89 50.47
CA ALA A 512 -10.77 -3.99 49.33
C ALA A 512 -10.20 -4.58 48.02
N GLY A 513 -8.98 -5.13 48.04
CA GLY A 513 -8.36 -5.80 46.89
C GLY A 513 -9.16 -6.99 46.38
N ALA A 514 -9.66 -7.84 47.28
CA ALA A 514 -10.51 -8.99 46.95
C ALA A 514 -11.88 -8.56 46.38
N ALA A 515 -12.53 -7.57 46.98
CA ALA A 515 -13.78 -7.01 46.46
C ALA A 515 -13.62 -6.39 45.06
N ARG A 516 -12.47 -5.76 44.78
CA ARG A 516 -12.14 -5.18 43.46
C ARG A 516 -11.90 -6.25 42.40
N ALA A 517 -11.24 -7.36 42.75
CA ALA A 517 -11.09 -8.52 41.87
C ALA A 517 -12.45 -9.11 41.45
N LEU A 518 -13.38 -9.17 42.42
CA LEU A 518 -14.73 -9.68 42.19
C LEU A 518 -15.54 -8.81 41.20
N ILE A 519 -15.27 -7.51 41.09
CA ILE A 519 -15.96 -6.64 40.11
C ILE A 519 -15.57 -7.02 38.68
N GLY A 520 -14.29 -7.22 38.38
CA GLY A 520 -13.84 -7.64 37.05
C GLY A 520 -14.34 -9.03 36.68
N VAL A 521 -14.32 -9.95 37.64
CA VAL A 521 -14.90 -11.30 37.49
C VAL A 521 -16.42 -11.21 37.26
N ALA A 522 -17.14 -10.41 38.05
CA ALA A 522 -18.58 -10.23 37.92
C ALA A 522 -18.95 -9.57 36.58
N ALA A 523 -18.16 -8.60 36.10
CA ALA A 523 -18.35 -8.00 34.79
C ALA A 523 -18.15 -9.01 33.66
N PHE A 524 -17.09 -9.82 33.71
CA PHE A 524 -16.82 -10.87 32.74
C PHE A 524 -17.92 -11.96 32.76
N LEU A 525 -18.34 -12.39 33.94
CA LEU A 525 -19.45 -13.35 34.09
C LEU A 525 -20.77 -12.76 33.62
N SER A 526 -21.06 -11.49 33.92
CA SER A 526 -22.26 -10.80 33.43
C SER A 526 -22.26 -10.69 31.91
N CYS A 527 -21.10 -10.40 31.30
CA CYS A 527 -20.89 -10.44 29.86
C CYS A 527 -21.17 -11.84 29.29
N SER A 528 -20.64 -12.89 29.92
CA SER A 528 -20.87 -14.29 29.52
C SER A 528 -22.35 -14.70 29.63
N LEU A 529 -23.01 -14.34 30.74
CA LEU A 529 -24.44 -14.62 30.95
C LEU A 529 -25.33 -13.84 29.97
N LEU A 530 -25.02 -12.56 29.73
CA LEU A 530 -25.73 -11.75 28.75
C LEU A 530 -25.55 -12.33 27.34
N TYR A 531 -24.35 -12.83 27.02
CA TYR A 531 -24.09 -13.52 25.77
C TYR A 531 -24.94 -14.78 25.62
N GLN A 532 -25.02 -15.63 26.65
CA GLN A 532 -25.82 -16.86 26.61
C GLN A 532 -27.32 -16.59 26.45
N ARG A 533 -27.84 -15.48 27.00
CA ARG A 533 -29.27 -15.13 26.88
C ARG A 533 -29.68 -14.69 25.48
N ILE A 534 -28.74 -14.22 24.66
CA ILE A 534 -29.01 -13.76 23.31
C ILE A 534 -29.01 -14.98 22.37
N HIS A 535 -30.07 -15.14 21.59
CA HIS A 535 -30.23 -16.25 20.64
C HIS A 535 -29.40 -16.00 19.38
N TRP A 536 -28.07 -16.12 19.48
CA TRP A 536 -27.13 -15.78 18.41
C TRP A 536 -27.34 -16.59 17.13
N ARG A 537 -27.89 -17.81 17.21
CA ARG A 537 -28.22 -18.62 16.03
C ARG A 537 -29.15 -17.89 15.04
N LEU A 538 -29.99 -16.97 15.52
CA LEU A 538 -30.94 -16.19 14.71
C LEU A 538 -30.37 -14.88 14.17
N ILE A 539 -29.22 -14.43 14.70
CA ILE A 539 -28.69 -13.08 14.48
C ILE A 539 -27.32 -13.12 13.77
N SER A 540 -26.53 -14.15 14.06
CA SER A 540 -25.19 -14.34 13.48
C SER A 540 -25.27 -14.59 11.97
N PRO A 541 -24.26 -14.13 11.20
CA PRO A 541 -24.17 -14.44 9.78
C PRO A 541 -24.06 -15.95 9.56
N ALA A 542 -24.66 -16.42 8.47
CA ALA A 542 -24.69 -17.84 8.07
C ALA A 542 -23.28 -18.41 7.87
N SER A 543 -22.37 -17.66 7.25
CA SER A 543 -20.98 -18.05 7.06
C SER A 543 -20.05 -16.85 7.12
N ALA A 544 -18.77 -17.10 7.37
CA ALA A 544 -17.71 -16.10 7.34
C ALA A 544 -16.63 -16.49 6.31
N PRO A 545 -15.94 -15.52 5.66
CA PRO A 545 -14.96 -15.79 4.60
C PRO A 545 -13.59 -16.22 5.15
N PHE A 546 -13.57 -17.13 6.13
CA PHE A 546 -12.33 -17.67 6.70
C PHE A 546 -12.07 -19.11 6.21
N LYS A 547 -10.86 -19.61 6.48
CA LYS A 547 -10.52 -21.02 6.23
C LYS A 547 -11.50 -21.95 6.98
N PRO A 548 -11.76 -23.18 6.47
CA PRO A 548 -12.73 -24.10 7.08
C PRO A 548 -12.52 -24.34 8.58
N GLN A 549 -11.27 -24.51 9.01
CA GLN A 549 -10.89 -24.67 10.42
C GLN A 549 -11.27 -23.47 11.29
N THR A 550 -11.04 -22.25 10.80
CA THR A 550 -11.42 -21.02 11.50
C THR A 550 -12.94 -20.90 11.56
N ASN A 551 -13.65 -21.22 10.48
CA ASN A 551 -15.11 -21.20 10.46
C ASN A 551 -15.73 -22.21 11.43
N LEU A 552 -15.12 -23.38 11.62
CA LEU A 552 -15.54 -24.35 12.62
C LEU A 552 -15.41 -23.79 14.04
N LEU A 553 -14.27 -23.18 14.35
CA LEU A 553 -14.04 -22.55 15.65
C LEU A 553 -15.02 -21.39 15.89
N LEU A 554 -15.27 -20.56 14.88
CA LEU A 554 -16.26 -19.49 14.97
C LEU A 554 -17.67 -20.07 15.20
N TRP A 555 -18.06 -21.11 14.45
CA TRP A 555 -19.36 -21.75 14.61
C TRP A 555 -19.54 -22.37 16.01
N GLN A 556 -18.50 -23.02 16.56
CA GLN A 556 -18.48 -23.55 17.92
C GLN A 556 -18.68 -22.46 18.99
N LEU A 557 -18.15 -21.25 18.76
CA LEU A 557 -18.31 -20.09 19.64
C LEU A 557 -19.62 -19.31 19.42
N ASP A 558 -20.55 -19.80 18.60
CA ASP A 558 -21.74 -19.07 18.12
C ASP A 558 -21.42 -17.77 17.34
N LEU A 559 -20.14 -17.61 16.96
CA LEU A 559 -19.51 -16.79 15.91
C LEU A 559 -20.33 -16.61 14.62
N VAL A 560 -20.86 -17.75 14.18
CA VAL A 560 -21.47 -18.00 12.88
C VAL A 560 -22.62 -18.98 13.13
N SER A 561 -23.75 -18.81 12.43
CA SER A 561 -24.95 -19.62 12.67
C SER A 561 -24.90 -21.01 12.03
N GLU A 562 -24.26 -21.16 10.86
CA GLU A 562 -24.19 -22.44 10.13
C GLU A 562 -22.79 -23.08 10.23
N PRO A 563 -22.72 -24.43 10.28
CA PRO A 563 -21.45 -25.14 10.24
C PRO A 563 -20.79 -24.99 8.85
N PRO A 564 -19.45 -25.03 8.76
CA PRO A 564 -18.76 -25.00 7.47
C PRO A 564 -19.20 -26.18 6.58
N ALA A 565 -19.38 -25.93 5.28
CA ALA A 565 -19.92 -26.91 4.32
C ALA A 565 -19.13 -28.24 4.23
N SER A 566 -17.85 -28.26 4.63
CA SER A 566 -17.03 -29.46 4.68
C SER A 566 -17.28 -30.35 5.90
N GLU A 567 -17.99 -29.84 6.92
CA GLU A 567 -18.23 -30.51 8.20
C GLU A 567 -19.68 -30.31 8.66
N SER A 568 -20.65 -30.55 7.77
CA SER A 568 -22.09 -30.46 8.08
C SER A 568 -22.55 -31.45 9.17
N GLU A 569 -21.75 -32.48 9.47
CA GLU A 569 -21.97 -33.45 10.56
C GLU A 569 -21.33 -33.07 11.90
N ALA A 570 -20.57 -31.97 11.97
CA ALA A 570 -19.97 -31.53 13.22
C ALA A 570 -21.08 -31.16 14.22
N LYS A 571 -21.01 -31.72 15.45
CA LYS A 571 -21.87 -31.32 16.58
C LYS A 571 -21.14 -30.28 17.43
N LYS A 572 -21.89 -29.31 17.98
CA LYS A 572 -21.33 -28.38 18.96
C LYS A 572 -20.94 -29.16 20.21
N THR A 573 -19.69 -29.02 20.62
CA THR A 573 -19.15 -29.65 21.84
C THR A 573 -19.84 -29.13 23.10
N LEU A 574 -20.46 -27.96 23.03
CA LEU A 574 -21.28 -27.34 24.07
C LEU A 574 -22.71 -27.14 23.54
N ASN A 575 -23.44 -28.24 23.31
CA ASN A 575 -24.89 -28.17 23.20
C ASN A 575 -25.44 -28.55 24.57
N PRO A 576 -25.94 -27.61 25.39
CA PRO A 576 -26.85 -28.03 26.45
C PRO A 576 -28.09 -28.53 25.71
N ASP A 577 -28.36 -29.82 25.82
CA ASP A 577 -29.68 -30.35 25.50
C ASP A 577 -30.68 -29.67 26.44
N ILE A 578 -31.17 -28.50 26.04
CA ILE A 578 -32.40 -27.96 26.57
C ILE A 578 -33.49 -28.64 25.74
N SER A 579 -33.85 -29.86 26.18
CA SER A 579 -35.14 -30.45 25.90
C SER A 579 -36.26 -29.49 26.34
N PRO A 580 -37.41 -29.46 25.64
CA PRO A 580 -38.44 -28.42 25.75
C PRO A 580 -38.97 -28.18 27.16
#